data_AF-A0A822ZK78-F1
#
_entry.id   AF-A0A822ZK78-F1
#
_cell.length_a   1.000
_cell.length_b   1.000
_cell.length_c   1.000
_cell.angle_alpha   90.00
_cell.angle_beta   90.00
_cell.angle_gamma   90.00
#
_symmetry.space_group_name_H-M   'P 1'
#
loop_
_entity.id
_entity.type
_entity.pdbx_description
1 polymer ?
#
loop_
_entity_poly.entity_id
_entity_poly.type
_entity_poly.pdbx_seq_one_letter_code
_entity_poly.pdbx_strand_id
1 'polypeptide(L)' 'MVLTKMKEIAEAFLGHAIKNAVITVPAYFNDSQGQATKDAGSIAGLNVLRIINEPTAATID' A
#
# COMPACT_ATOMS: atom_id res chain seq x y z
N MET A 1 4.35 12.14 -4.23
CA MET A 1 4.29 10.71 -4.59
C MET A 1 4.87 9.86 -3.46
N VAL A 2 4.09 9.55 -2.43
CA VAL A 2 4.60 8.86 -1.22
C VAL A 2 4.82 7.37 -1.47
N LEU A 3 3.86 6.68 -2.11
CA LEU A 3 3.96 5.24 -2.38
C LEU A 3 5.13 4.89 -3.30
N THR A 4 5.43 5.73 -4.30
CA THR A 4 6.62 5.59 -5.13
C THR A 4 7.90 5.68 -4.30
N LYS A 5 7.96 6.61 -3.33
CA LYS A 5 9.14 6.74 -2.48
C LYS A 5 9.30 5.54 -1.54
N MET A 6 8.21 5.03 -0.99
CA MET A 6 8.24 3.82 -0.15
C MET A 6 8.71 2.60 -0.95
N LYS A 7 8.27 2.47 -2.20
CA LYS A 7 8.77 1.44 -3.12
C LYS A 7 10.28 1.55 -3.35
N GLU A 8 10.79 2.73 -3.68
CA GLU A 8 12.23 2.95 -3.88
C GLU A 8 13.06 2.57 -2.66
N ILE A 9 12.59 2.93 -1.45
CA ILE A 9 13.28 2.60 -0.20
C ILE A 9 13.33 1.08 0.00
N ALA A 10 12.20 0.40 -0.23
CA ALA A 10 12.13 -1.06 -0.11
C ALA A 10 13.01 -1.77 -1.15
N GLU A 11 13.00 -1.30 -2.41
CA GLU A 11 13.85 -1.84 -3.47
C GLU A 11 15.34 -1.62 -3.19
N ALA A 12 15.72 -0.46 -2.66
CA ALA A 12 17.10 -0.17 -2.26
C ALA A 12 17.56 -1.05 -1.09
N PHE A 13 16.67 -1.34 -0.14
CA PHE A 13 16.98 -2.21 1.00
C PHE A 13 17.09 -3.68 0.60
N LEU A 14 16.20 -4.17 -0.27
CA LEU A 14 16.12 -5.58 -0.66
C LEU A 14 16.99 -5.93 -1.89
N GLY A 15 17.44 -4.94 -2.65
CA GLY A 15 18.30 -5.14 -3.83
C GLY A 15 17.59 -5.73 -5.05
N HIS A 16 16.26 -5.77 -5.06
CA HIS A 16 15.45 -6.25 -6.18
C HIS A 16 14.16 -5.46 -6.34
N ALA A 17 13.54 -5.55 -7.52
CA ALA A 17 12.30 -4.86 -7.82
C ALA A 17 11.12 -5.36 -6.96
N ILE A 18 10.28 -4.44 -6.48
CA ILE A 18 9.09 -4.72 -5.69
C ILE A 18 7.85 -4.47 -6.53
N LYS A 19 7.04 -5.51 -6.67
CA LYS A 19 5.85 -5.50 -7.54
C LYS A 19 4.54 -5.62 -6.79
N ASN A 20 4.52 -6.21 -5.61
CA ASN A 20 3.30 -6.48 -4.86
C ASN A 20 3.33 -5.74 -3.52
N ALA A 21 2.19 -5.20 -3.10
CA ALA A 21 2.07 -4.49 -1.82
C ALA A 21 0.71 -4.73 -1.16
N VAL A 22 0.69 -4.62 0.17
CA VAL A 22 -0.52 -4.46 0.99
C VAL A 22 -0.48 -3.04 1.55
N ILE A 23 -1.59 -2.33 1.47
CA ILE A 23 -1.67 -0.92 1.90
C ILE A 23 -2.72 -0.81 3.00
N THR A 24 -2.38 -0.12 4.09
CA THR A 24 -3.31 0.16 5.18
C THR A 24 -4.15 1.40 4.89
N VAL A 25 -5.40 1.41 5.37
CA VAL A 25 -6.29 2.57 5.34
C VAL A 25 -6.95 2.78 6.71
N PRO A 26 -7.38 4.01 7.04
CA PRO A 26 -8.16 4.26 8.24
C PRO A 26 -9.44 3.43 8.26
N ALA A 27 -9.83 2.92 9.44
CA ALA A 27 -10.99 2.04 9.56
C ALA A 27 -12.34 2.67 9.13
N TYR A 28 -12.40 4.00 9.06
CA TYR A 28 -13.58 4.77 8.67
C TYR A 28 -13.58 5.17 7.18
N PHE A 29 -12.60 4.71 6.39
CA PHE A 29 -12.62 4.93 4.94
C PHE A 29 -13.84 4.27 4.30
N ASN A 30 -14.49 5.00 3.41
CA ASN A 30 -15.54 4.44 2.56
C ASN A 30 -14.93 3.73 1.34
N ASP A 31 -15.78 3.02 0.59
CA ASP A 31 -15.36 2.24 -0.59
C ASP A 31 -14.63 3.09 -1.64
N SER A 32 -15.09 4.33 -1.86
CA SER A 32 -14.46 5.24 -2.85
C SER A 32 -13.07 5.68 -2.42
N GLN A 33 -12.86 5.99 -1.14
CA GLN A 33 -11.55 6.34 -0.60
C GLN A 33 -10.60 5.12 -0.59
N GLY A 34 -11.13 3.93 -0.31
CA GLY A 34 -10.39 2.67 -0.43
C GLY A 34 -9.95 2.39 -1.87
N GLN A 35 -10.85 2.58 -2.85
CA GLN A 35 -10.54 2.42 -4.27
C GLN A 35 -9.52 3.45 -4.74
N ALA A 36 -9.66 4.73 -4.34
CA ALA A 36 -8.67 5.77 -4.65
C ALA A 36 -7.27 5.43 -4.11
N THR A 37 -7.21 4.81 -2.92
CA THR A 37 -5.93 4.33 -2.34
C THR A 37 -5.33 3.19 -3.16
N LYS A 38 -6.17 2.25 -3.62
CA LYS A 38 -5.75 1.16 -4.51
C LYS A 38 -5.25 1.68 -5.85
N ASP A 39 -5.91 2.69 -6.40
CA ASP A 39 -5.52 3.34 -7.65
C ASP A 39 -4.19 4.09 -7.47
N ALA A 40 -3.99 4.75 -6.33
CA ALA A 40 -2.70 5.36 -5.99
C ALA A 40 -1.55 4.33 -5.94
N GLY A 41 -1.81 3.12 -5.44
CA GLY A 41 -0.85 2.01 -5.50
C GLY A 41 -0.55 1.57 -6.93
N SER A 42 -1.58 1.47 -7.77
CA SER A 42 -1.42 1.13 -9.19
C SER A 42 -0.59 2.18 -9.94
N ILE A 43 -0.85 3.47 -9.68
CA ILE A 43 -0.09 4.61 -10.24
C ILE A 43 1.38 4.56 -9.78
N ALA A 44 1.65 4.09 -8.57
CA ALA A 44 3.01 3.88 -8.08
C ALA A 44 3.71 2.63 -8.66
N GLY A 45 3.06 1.88 -9.55
CA GLY A 45 3.59 0.65 -10.13
C GLY A 45 3.66 -0.50 -9.12
N LEU A 46 2.70 -0.54 -8.19
CA LEU A 46 2.51 -1.61 -7.22
C LEU A 46 1.19 -2.35 -7.50
N ASN A 47 1.24 -3.67 -7.54
CA ASN A 47 0.08 -4.53 -7.51
C ASN A 47 -0.45 -4.61 -6.06
N VAL A 48 -1.54 -3.91 -5.80
CA VAL A 48 -2.16 -3.86 -4.48
C VAL A 48 -2.96 -5.14 -4.25
N LEU A 49 -2.36 -6.08 -3.52
CA LEU A 49 -2.95 -7.39 -3.23
C LEU A 49 -4.16 -7.27 -2.29
N ARG A 50 -4.08 -6.37 -1.32
CA ARG A 50 -5.12 -6.13 -0.33
C ARG A 50 -5.02 -4.71 0.22
N ILE A 51 -6.19 -4.12 0.48
CA ILE A 51 -6.33 -2.96 1.36
C ILE A 51 -6.79 -3.50 2.72
N ILE A 52 -6.08 -3.13 3.78
CA ILE A 52 -6.40 -3.58 5.15
C ILE A 52 -6.66 -2.37 6.05
N ASN A 53 -7.54 -2.53 7.03
CA ASN A 53 -7.77 -1.47 8.00
C ASN A 53 -6.57 -1.39 8.96
N GLU A 54 -6.11 -0.18 9.27
CA GLU A 54 -5.04 0.08 10.24
C GLU A 54 -5.20 -0.67 11.58
N PRO A 55 -6.35 -0.63 12.28
CA PRO A 55 -6.50 -1.36 13.55
C PRO A 55 -6.38 -2.88 13.36
N THR A 56 -6.82 -3.42 12.22
CA THR A 56 -6.65 -4.83 11.90
C THR A 56 -5.18 -5.16 11.65
N ALA A 57 -4.47 -4.32 10.91
CA ALA A 57 -3.05 -4.48 10.65
C ALA A 57 -2.23 -4.47 11.95
N ALA A 58 -2.54 -3.55 12.86
CA ALA A 58 -1.87 -3.43 14.16
C ALA A 58 -2.14 -4.61 15.11
N THR A 59 -3.21 -5.38 14.88
CA THR A 59 -3.52 -6.57 15.70
C THR A 59 -2.77 -7.81 15.21
N ILE A 60 -2.21 -7.78 13.99
CA ILE A 60 -1.49 -8.91 13.37
C ILE A 60 0.02 -8.86 13.70
N ASP A 61 0.50 -7.77 14.31
CA ASP A 61 1.90 -7.55 14.69
C ASP A 61 2.33 -8.36 15.93
#